data_AF-A0A4W5KMN4-F1
#
_entry.id   AF-A0A4W5KMN4-F1
#
_cell.length_a   1.000
_cell.length_b   1.000
_cell.length_c   1.000
_cell.angle_alpha   90.00
_cell.angle_beta   90.00
_cell.angle_gamma   90.00
#
_symmetry.space_group_name_H-M   'P 1'
#
loop_
_entity.id
_entity.type
_entity.pdbx_description
1 polymer ?
#
loop_
_entity_poly.entity_id
_entity_poly.type
_entity_poly.pdbx_seq_one_letter_code
_entity_poly.pdbx_strand_id
1 'polypeptide(L)'
;MFALPFRDLNLKKDQYSLMQLLSHYFSELNEIDSIEDGETKTVFIFDGLDECRLPLDFKNNEKCCDVTKPTSVDVLLTNLIEGNLLPSALLWITSRPAAANQIPPVDQVTEVRGFNDPQKEEYFRKKITDQNLANEIIKHMKTSRILHIMCHMPVFCWISATVLEMMLKEAEKDEVPKTLTQMYSHFMLIQIIVKNRKYNKATETNPKELSQSDKEMILKLCRLKSGLRKYACHLTLDPNTANPHLILSEGNRKVTLVEENQHYEDHPDRFDCCLQVLCREVLSCGRYYWEVERDDTVADIGVVYKVMKRKGRKNDSWIGSNKESWCLFCSDSGYEFNHSGVRRSVSGPVSNRVGVYLDWPAGTLSFYSVSSSGTLTHLYTEHTRFTEPLYPGFGFSSISSSVTLDNIQR
;
A
#
# COMPACT_ATOMS: atom_id res chain seq x y z
N MET A 1 -5.88 -32.88 -11.91
CA MET A 1 -6.24 -31.73 -11.05
C MET A 1 -5.19 -30.67 -11.25
N PHE A 2 -5.57 -29.43 -11.52
CA PHE A 2 -4.65 -28.33 -11.81
C PHE A 2 -4.89 -27.19 -10.83
N ALA A 3 -3.94 -26.95 -9.90
CA ALA A 3 -4.00 -25.82 -8.98
C ALA A 3 -3.25 -24.62 -9.56
N LEU A 4 -3.96 -23.52 -9.75
CA LEU A 4 -3.49 -22.30 -10.41
C LEU A 4 -3.76 -21.07 -9.53
N PRO A 5 -2.75 -20.58 -8.80
CA PRO A 5 -2.90 -19.37 -8.00
C PRO A 5 -3.04 -18.13 -8.89
N PHE A 6 -4.02 -17.27 -8.62
CA PHE A 6 -4.20 -16.01 -9.37
C PHE A 6 -2.97 -15.11 -9.30
N ARG A 7 -2.23 -15.15 -8.18
CA ARG A 7 -0.97 -14.42 -8.02
C ARG A 7 0.04 -14.76 -9.11
N ASP A 8 0.12 -16.03 -9.49
CA ASP A 8 1.07 -16.50 -10.50
C ASP A 8 0.54 -16.22 -11.91
N LEU A 9 -0.77 -16.40 -12.12
CA LEU A 9 -1.44 -16.08 -13.38
C LEU A 9 -1.30 -14.59 -13.74
N ASN A 10 -1.31 -13.69 -12.76
CA ASN A 10 -1.06 -12.27 -12.96
C ASN A 10 0.32 -11.94 -13.58
N LEU A 11 1.28 -12.87 -13.49
CA LEU A 11 2.63 -12.69 -14.05
C LEU A 11 2.71 -13.07 -15.53
N LYS A 12 1.69 -13.75 -16.05
CA LYS A 12 1.64 -14.25 -17.43
C LYS A 12 1.06 -13.17 -18.35
N LYS A 13 1.98 -12.44 -19.00
CA LYS A 13 1.64 -11.33 -19.91
C LYS A 13 1.61 -11.74 -21.39
N ASP A 14 2.28 -12.83 -21.75
CA ASP A 14 2.29 -13.34 -23.11
C ASP A 14 0.99 -14.11 -23.43
N GLN A 15 0.83 -14.49 -24.69
CA GLN A 15 -0.25 -15.37 -25.10
C GLN A 15 0.13 -16.82 -24.91
N TYR A 16 -0.81 -17.61 -24.41
CA TYR A 16 -0.66 -19.04 -24.17
C TYR A 16 -1.89 -19.77 -24.69
N SER A 17 -1.70 -20.96 -25.23
CA SER A 17 -2.80 -21.94 -25.26
C SER A 17 -3.02 -22.49 -23.85
N LEU A 18 -4.16 -23.12 -23.59
CA LEU A 18 -4.38 -23.76 -22.29
C LEU A 18 -3.31 -24.82 -22.01
N MET A 19 -2.98 -25.64 -23.01
CA MET A 19 -1.95 -26.68 -22.89
C MET A 19 -0.58 -26.09 -22.52
N GLN A 20 -0.18 -25.01 -23.18
CA GLN A 20 1.09 -24.32 -22.87
C GLN A 20 1.08 -23.66 -21.49
N LEU A 21 -0.06 -23.09 -21.08
CA LEU A 21 -0.19 -22.51 -19.75
C LEU A 21 -0.02 -23.59 -18.70
N LEU A 22 -0.68 -24.74 -18.86
CA LEU A 22 -0.59 -25.84 -17.90
C LEU A 22 0.78 -26.50 -17.89
N SER A 23 1.42 -26.72 -19.04
CA SER A 23 2.75 -27.31 -19.08
C SER A 23 3.82 -26.43 -18.41
N HIS A 24 3.58 -25.12 -18.29
CA HIS A 24 4.43 -24.22 -17.53
C HIS A 24 4.38 -24.47 -16.01
N TYR A 25 3.24 -24.88 -15.48
CA TYR A 25 3.06 -25.19 -14.05
C TYR A 25 3.28 -26.67 -13.74
N PHE A 26 3.05 -27.54 -14.71
CA PHE A 26 3.09 -28.99 -14.58
C PHE A 26 3.90 -29.58 -15.74
N SER A 27 5.21 -29.68 -15.54
CA SER A 27 6.17 -30.14 -16.55
C SER A 27 5.85 -31.52 -17.13
N GLU A 28 5.12 -32.35 -16.37
CA GLU A 28 4.67 -33.69 -16.70
C GLU A 28 3.63 -33.72 -17.83
N LEU A 29 3.01 -32.57 -18.15
CA LEU A 29 2.00 -32.46 -19.22
C LEU A 29 2.60 -32.27 -20.61
N ASN A 30 3.93 -32.11 -20.73
CA ASN A 30 4.58 -31.95 -22.03
C ASN A 30 4.46 -33.21 -22.93
N GLU A 31 4.07 -34.35 -22.37
CA GLU A 31 3.92 -35.63 -23.06
C GLU A 31 2.46 -35.98 -23.37
N ILE A 32 1.50 -35.11 -23.04
CA ILE A 32 0.07 -35.37 -23.19
C ILE A 32 -0.53 -34.47 -24.28
N ASP A 33 -1.18 -35.08 -25.27
CA ASP A 33 -1.78 -34.37 -26.41
C ASP A 33 -3.19 -33.81 -26.11
N SER A 34 -3.91 -34.33 -25.11
CA SER A 34 -5.26 -33.89 -24.74
C SER A 34 -5.54 -33.98 -23.24
N ILE A 35 -6.27 -33.00 -22.70
CA ILE A 35 -6.75 -32.98 -21.31
C ILE A 35 -8.06 -33.77 -21.16
N GLU A 36 -8.83 -33.91 -22.24
CA GLU A 36 -10.08 -34.67 -22.26
C GLU A 36 -9.85 -35.99 -23.00
N ASP A 37 -9.79 -37.10 -22.25
CA ASP A 37 -9.78 -38.47 -22.77
C ASP A 37 -11.16 -39.15 -22.69
N GLY A 38 -12.16 -38.46 -22.13
CA GLY A 38 -13.53 -38.95 -21.94
C GLY A 38 -13.73 -39.86 -20.72
N GLU A 39 -12.65 -40.30 -20.07
CA GLU A 39 -12.70 -41.19 -18.90
C GLU A 39 -12.38 -40.44 -17.59
N THR A 40 -11.56 -39.41 -17.67
CA THR A 40 -11.08 -38.66 -16.50
C THR A 40 -11.81 -37.31 -16.34
N LYS A 41 -12.22 -37.00 -15.11
CA LYS A 41 -12.76 -35.67 -14.78
C LYS A 41 -11.64 -34.70 -14.46
N THR A 42 -11.52 -33.66 -15.27
CA THR A 42 -10.59 -32.55 -15.02
C THR A 42 -11.13 -31.62 -13.95
N VAL A 43 -10.27 -31.22 -13.01
CA VAL A 43 -10.60 -30.23 -11.97
C VAL A 43 -9.55 -29.13 -11.99
N PHE A 44 -9.98 -27.88 -12.09
CA PHE A 44 -9.14 -26.70 -11.89
C PHE A 44 -9.43 -26.07 -10.53
N ILE A 45 -8.38 -25.78 -9.78
CA ILE A 45 -8.46 -25.06 -8.52
C ILE A 45 -7.82 -23.69 -8.74
N PHE A 46 -8.65 -22.64 -8.80
CA PHE A 46 -8.17 -21.27 -8.89
C PHE A 46 -8.09 -20.65 -7.50
N ASP A 47 -6.87 -20.42 -7.02
CA ASP A 47 -6.64 -19.97 -5.64
C ASP A 47 -6.42 -18.44 -5.57
N GLY A 48 -7.20 -17.76 -4.73
CA GLY A 48 -7.02 -16.35 -4.40
C GLY A 48 -7.58 -15.37 -5.44
N LEU A 49 -8.84 -15.50 -5.84
CA LEU A 49 -9.50 -14.57 -6.78
C LEU A 49 -9.43 -13.10 -6.34
N ASP A 50 -9.42 -12.82 -5.03
CA ASP A 50 -9.24 -11.47 -4.51
C ASP A 50 -7.85 -10.85 -4.78
N GLU A 51 -6.90 -11.65 -5.25
CA GLU A 51 -5.59 -11.20 -5.74
C GLU A 51 -5.53 -11.09 -7.26
N CYS A 52 -6.61 -11.41 -7.98
CA CYS A 52 -6.68 -11.30 -9.43
C CYS A 52 -6.51 -9.84 -9.88
N ARG A 53 -5.63 -9.61 -10.86
CA ARG A 53 -5.40 -8.31 -11.50
C ARG A 53 -5.81 -8.30 -12.98
N LEU A 54 -6.25 -9.46 -13.47
CA LEU A 54 -6.77 -9.59 -14.82
C LEU A 54 -8.17 -8.95 -14.89
N PRO A 55 -8.56 -8.34 -16.01
CA PRO A 55 -9.86 -7.68 -16.16
C PRO A 55 -11.06 -8.58 -15.86
N LEU A 56 -10.94 -9.88 -16.14
CA LEU A 56 -12.00 -10.87 -16.16
C LEU A 56 -13.18 -10.36 -16.99
N ASP A 57 -12.91 -9.93 -18.23
CA ASP A 57 -13.92 -9.31 -19.09
C ASP A 57 -14.82 -10.35 -19.78
N PHE A 58 -15.75 -10.92 -19.01
CA PHE A 58 -16.75 -11.88 -19.49
C PHE A 58 -17.66 -11.34 -20.61
N LYS A 59 -17.69 -10.03 -20.85
CA LYS A 59 -18.59 -9.42 -21.85
C LYS A 59 -17.90 -9.23 -23.20
N ASN A 60 -16.65 -8.77 -23.19
CA ASN A 60 -15.95 -8.37 -24.41
C ASN A 60 -14.88 -9.38 -24.86
N ASN A 61 -14.48 -10.33 -24.01
CA ASN A 61 -13.50 -11.33 -24.40
C ASN A 61 -14.00 -12.22 -25.53
N GLU A 62 -13.08 -12.60 -26.43
CA GLU A 62 -13.39 -13.54 -27.50
C GLU A 62 -13.79 -14.90 -26.93
N LYS A 63 -14.78 -15.54 -27.55
CA LYS A 63 -15.11 -16.93 -27.22
C LYS A 63 -14.03 -17.85 -27.75
N CYS A 64 -13.48 -18.68 -26.87
CA CYS A 64 -12.46 -19.66 -27.19
C CYS A 64 -12.92 -21.04 -26.74
N CYS A 65 -12.93 -21.99 -27.68
CA CYS A 65 -13.24 -23.41 -27.44
C CYS A 65 -12.08 -24.35 -27.83
N ASP A 66 -10.97 -23.79 -28.30
CA ASP A 66 -9.80 -24.55 -28.74
C ASP A 66 -8.68 -24.44 -27.69
N VAL A 67 -8.39 -25.55 -27.02
CA VAL A 67 -7.38 -25.64 -25.97
C VAL A 67 -5.95 -25.44 -26.47
N THR A 68 -5.72 -25.53 -27.79
CA THR A 68 -4.42 -25.39 -28.46
C THR A 68 -4.19 -24.00 -29.05
N LYS A 69 -5.25 -23.18 -29.19
CA LYS A 69 -5.17 -21.81 -29.72
C LYS A 69 -4.52 -20.87 -28.70
N PRO A 70 -3.39 -20.19 -29.01
CA PRO A 70 -2.82 -19.19 -28.13
C PRO A 70 -3.72 -17.95 -27.99
N THR A 71 -3.99 -17.55 -26.75
CA THR A 71 -4.74 -16.33 -26.42
C THR A 71 -4.27 -15.74 -25.08
N SER A 72 -4.85 -14.63 -24.63
CA SER A 72 -4.48 -14.03 -23.35
C SER A 72 -4.95 -14.88 -22.17
N VAL A 73 -4.28 -14.78 -21.02
CA VAL A 73 -4.71 -15.49 -19.80
C VAL A 73 -6.11 -15.03 -19.35
N ASP A 74 -6.46 -13.76 -19.56
CA ASP A 74 -7.81 -13.26 -19.27
C ASP A 74 -8.89 -13.98 -20.11
N VAL A 75 -8.63 -14.16 -21.41
CA VAL A 75 -9.51 -14.91 -22.31
C VAL A 75 -9.58 -16.38 -21.91
N LEU A 76 -8.45 -17.01 -21.58
CA LEU A 76 -8.45 -18.41 -21.11
C LEU A 76 -9.30 -18.59 -19.85
N LEU A 77 -9.13 -17.73 -18.84
CA LEU A 77 -9.85 -17.85 -17.57
C LEU A 77 -11.34 -17.59 -17.73
N THR A 78 -11.73 -16.54 -18.46
CA THR A 78 -13.15 -16.25 -18.71
C THR A 78 -13.84 -17.40 -19.45
N ASN A 79 -13.19 -17.97 -20.47
CA ASN A 79 -13.74 -19.11 -21.22
C ASN A 79 -13.72 -20.44 -20.45
N LEU A 80 -12.78 -20.64 -19.53
CA LEU A 80 -12.83 -21.78 -18.61
C LEU A 80 -14.00 -21.64 -17.64
N ILE A 81 -14.17 -20.46 -17.02
CA ILE A 81 -15.23 -20.17 -16.06
C ILE A 81 -16.63 -20.27 -16.69
N GLU A 82 -16.79 -19.80 -17.93
CA GLU A 82 -18.03 -19.95 -18.68
C GLU A 82 -18.26 -21.35 -19.24
N GLY A 83 -17.25 -22.23 -19.18
CA GLY A 83 -17.32 -23.59 -19.74
C GLY A 83 -17.22 -23.65 -21.26
N ASN A 84 -16.78 -22.58 -21.95
CA ASN A 84 -16.58 -22.58 -23.40
C ASN A 84 -15.38 -23.43 -23.81
N LEU A 85 -14.31 -23.43 -23.00
CA LEU A 85 -13.02 -24.04 -23.35
C LEU A 85 -12.92 -25.51 -22.95
N LEU A 86 -13.44 -25.88 -21.78
CA LEU A 86 -13.50 -27.26 -21.27
C LEU A 86 -14.83 -27.47 -20.54
N PRO A 87 -15.93 -27.76 -21.26
CA PRO A 87 -17.27 -27.83 -20.67
C PRO A 87 -17.43 -28.91 -19.60
N SER A 88 -16.63 -29.97 -19.67
CA SER A 88 -16.69 -31.10 -18.73
C SER A 88 -15.85 -30.89 -17.46
N ALA A 89 -15.06 -29.80 -17.40
CA ALA A 89 -14.17 -29.54 -16.28
C ALA A 89 -14.93 -28.97 -15.07
N LEU A 90 -14.51 -29.39 -13.87
CA LEU A 90 -14.99 -28.82 -12.62
C LEU A 90 -14.06 -27.71 -12.15
N LEU A 91 -14.64 -26.63 -11.65
CA LEU A 91 -13.89 -25.48 -11.15
C LEU A 91 -14.11 -25.31 -9.65
N TRP A 92 -13.02 -25.13 -8.91
CA TRP A 92 -13.04 -24.71 -7.51
C TRP A 92 -12.29 -23.39 -7.39
N ILE A 93 -13.00 -22.31 -7.08
CA ILE A 93 -12.40 -20.98 -6.90
C ILE A 93 -12.40 -20.62 -5.41
N THR A 94 -11.25 -20.23 -4.88
CA THR A 94 -11.14 -19.67 -3.52
C THR A 94 -11.05 -18.15 -3.60
N SER A 95 -11.73 -17.45 -2.67
CA SER A 95 -11.75 -15.98 -2.68
C SER A 95 -12.16 -15.41 -1.32
N ARG A 96 -11.73 -14.18 -1.02
CA ARG A 96 -12.38 -13.37 -0.01
C ARG A 96 -13.79 -12.95 -0.48
N PRO A 97 -14.80 -12.89 0.41
CA PRO A 97 -16.18 -12.56 0.02
C PRO A 97 -16.33 -11.27 -0.81
N ALA A 98 -15.48 -10.27 -0.56
CA ALA A 98 -15.50 -8.98 -1.25
C ALA A 98 -15.14 -9.05 -2.75
N ALA A 99 -14.50 -10.12 -3.21
CA ALA A 99 -14.11 -10.30 -4.62
C ALA A 99 -14.97 -11.35 -5.35
N ALA A 100 -15.90 -12.02 -4.66
CA ALA A 100 -16.73 -13.07 -5.26
C ALA A 100 -17.64 -12.55 -6.39
N ASN A 101 -17.95 -11.25 -6.40
CA ASN A 101 -18.76 -10.60 -7.43
C ASN A 101 -17.98 -10.28 -8.72
N GLN A 102 -16.68 -10.56 -8.78
CA GLN A 102 -15.88 -10.38 -10.01
C GLN A 102 -16.20 -11.45 -11.07
N ILE A 103 -16.80 -12.56 -10.66
CA ILE A 103 -17.17 -13.67 -11.55
C ILE A 103 -18.69 -13.82 -11.64
N PRO A 104 -19.22 -14.46 -12.70
CA PRO A 104 -20.63 -14.81 -12.80
C PRO A 104 -21.10 -15.72 -11.66
N PRO A 105 -22.43 -15.83 -11.42
CA PRO A 105 -22.98 -16.80 -10.48
C PRO A 105 -22.50 -18.22 -10.76
N VAL A 106 -22.13 -18.95 -9.71
CA VAL A 106 -21.62 -20.33 -9.77
C VAL A 106 -22.62 -21.32 -9.15
N ASP A 107 -22.44 -22.62 -9.40
CA ASP A 107 -23.37 -23.67 -8.96
C ASP A 107 -23.45 -23.81 -7.43
N GLN A 108 -22.33 -23.69 -6.73
CA GLN A 108 -22.25 -23.87 -5.28
C GLN A 108 -21.28 -22.87 -4.64
N VAL A 109 -21.70 -22.31 -3.51
CA VAL A 109 -20.88 -21.44 -2.67
C VAL A 109 -20.80 -22.01 -1.27
N THR A 110 -19.58 -22.20 -0.76
CA THR A 110 -19.33 -22.66 0.61
C THR A 110 -18.53 -21.60 1.36
N GLU A 111 -19.08 -21.07 2.45
CA GLU A 111 -18.35 -20.16 3.35
C GLU A 111 -17.45 -20.98 4.29
N VAL A 112 -16.13 -20.86 4.12
CA VAL A 112 -15.16 -21.49 5.05
C VAL A 112 -15.07 -20.64 6.31
N ARG A 113 -15.61 -21.17 7.41
CA ARG A 113 -15.53 -20.54 8.73
C ARG A 113 -14.33 -21.03 9.51
N GLY A 114 -13.95 -20.25 10.52
CA GLY A 114 -12.85 -20.56 11.42
C GLY A 114 -13.19 -21.67 12.41
N PHE A 115 -12.35 -21.82 13.43
CA PHE A 115 -12.54 -22.79 14.50
C PHE A 115 -13.59 -22.33 15.52
N ASN A 116 -14.48 -23.25 15.86
CA ASN A 116 -15.29 -23.16 17.07
C ASN A 116 -14.46 -23.48 18.33
N ASP A 117 -15.03 -23.24 19.51
CA ASP A 117 -14.27 -23.36 20.77
C ASP A 117 -13.68 -24.77 21.02
N PRO A 118 -14.41 -25.88 20.80
CA PRO A 118 -13.82 -27.21 20.85
C PRO A 118 -12.66 -27.43 19.89
N GLN A 119 -12.79 -26.96 18.63
CA GLN A 119 -11.75 -27.08 17.61
C GLN A 119 -10.48 -26.29 17.95
N LYS A 120 -10.62 -25.13 18.62
CA LYS A 120 -9.46 -24.37 19.13
C LYS A 120 -8.66 -25.22 20.10
N GLU A 121 -9.32 -25.83 21.08
CA GLU A 121 -8.64 -26.68 22.07
C GLU A 121 -8.01 -27.92 21.43
N GLU A 122 -8.75 -28.57 20.53
CA GLU A 122 -8.26 -29.72 19.78
C GLU A 122 -6.98 -29.37 18.99
N TYR A 123 -6.97 -28.20 18.35
CA TYR A 123 -5.80 -27.70 17.64
C TYR A 123 -4.58 -27.60 18.55
N PHE A 124 -4.70 -26.94 19.72
CA PHE A 124 -3.57 -26.78 20.63
C PHE A 124 -3.07 -28.13 21.19
N ARG A 125 -3.98 -29.04 21.56
CA ARG A 125 -3.61 -30.39 22.03
C ARG A 125 -2.89 -31.22 20.97
N LYS A 126 -3.29 -31.08 19.70
CA LYS A 126 -2.65 -31.75 18.56
C LYS A 126 -1.32 -31.11 18.16
N LYS A 127 -1.21 -29.79 18.29
CA LYS A 127 -0.05 -29.02 17.84
C LYS A 127 1.13 -29.11 18.82
N ILE A 128 0.86 -29.13 20.12
CA ILE A 128 1.87 -29.10 21.19
C ILE A 128 2.05 -30.51 21.74
N THR A 129 3.28 -31.04 21.66
CA THR A 129 3.57 -32.42 22.09
C THR A 129 3.37 -32.62 23.60
N ASP A 130 3.79 -31.64 24.42
CA ASP A 130 3.62 -31.68 25.88
C ASP A 130 2.18 -31.30 26.26
N GLN A 131 1.43 -32.27 26.78
CA GLN A 131 0.03 -32.09 27.14
C GLN A 131 -0.18 -31.18 28.36
N ASN A 132 0.78 -31.08 29.28
CA ASN A 132 0.68 -30.15 30.40
C ASN A 132 0.79 -28.71 29.89
N LEU A 133 1.80 -28.46 29.06
CA LEU A 133 1.98 -27.15 28.41
C LEU A 133 0.79 -26.80 27.51
N ALA A 134 0.26 -27.77 26.75
CA ALA A 134 -0.92 -27.56 25.93
C ALA A 134 -2.12 -27.11 26.78
N ASN A 135 -2.35 -27.75 27.93
CA ASN A 135 -3.42 -27.38 28.85
C ASN A 135 -3.19 -25.99 29.48
N GLU A 136 -1.95 -25.62 29.81
CA GLU A 136 -1.62 -24.26 30.28
C GLU A 136 -1.87 -23.19 29.22
N ILE A 137 -1.48 -23.45 27.97
CA ILE A 137 -1.73 -22.56 26.84
C ILE A 137 -3.23 -22.41 26.61
N ILE A 138 -3.98 -23.51 26.60
CA ILE A 138 -5.45 -23.48 26.46
C ILE A 138 -6.07 -22.67 27.61
N LYS A 139 -5.60 -22.84 28.85
CA LYS A 139 -6.07 -22.07 30.00
C LYS A 139 -5.79 -20.57 29.81
N HIS A 140 -4.56 -20.21 29.42
CA HIS A 140 -4.20 -18.82 29.15
C HIS A 140 -5.05 -18.21 28.02
N MET A 141 -5.23 -18.95 26.92
CA MET A 141 -6.08 -18.58 25.80
C MET A 141 -7.53 -18.31 26.23
N LYS A 142 -8.09 -19.13 27.13
CA LYS A 142 -9.44 -18.90 27.67
C LYS A 142 -9.53 -17.68 28.58
N THR A 143 -8.47 -17.37 29.33
CA THR A 143 -8.45 -16.16 30.18
C THR A 143 -8.33 -14.86 29.38
N SER A 144 -7.69 -14.90 28.21
CA SER A 144 -7.54 -13.73 27.34
C SER A 144 -8.64 -13.67 26.29
N ARG A 145 -9.62 -12.77 26.49
CA ARG A 145 -10.73 -12.57 25.55
C ARG A 145 -10.25 -12.25 24.13
N ILE A 146 -9.20 -11.45 23.98
CA ILE A 146 -8.67 -11.05 22.66
C ILE A 146 -8.11 -12.27 21.94
N LEU A 147 -7.21 -13.03 22.59
CA LEU A 147 -6.60 -14.20 21.99
C LEU A 147 -7.67 -15.26 21.63
N HIS A 148 -8.63 -15.46 22.52
CA HIS A 148 -9.73 -16.40 22.31
C HIS A 148 -10.58 -16.07 21.07
N ILE A 149 -10.93 -14.78 20.87
CA ILE A 149 -11.67 -14.32 19.69
C ILE A 149 -10.83 -14.50 18.43
N MET A 150 -9.56 -14.12 18.49
CA MET A 150 -8.66 -14.17 17.34
C MET A 150 -8.41 -15.59 16.85
N CYS A 151 -8.25 -16.54 17.76
CA CYS A 151 -8.10 -17.96 17.45
C CYS A 151 -9.37 -18.60 16.84
N HIS A 152 -10.41 -17.82 16.53
CA HIS A 152 -11.35 -18.26 15.51
C HIS A 152 -10.64 -18.50 14.17
N MET A 153 -9.69 -17.67 13.74
CA MET A 153 -8.95 -17.97 12.50
C MET A 153 -7.79 -18.96 12.78
N PRO A 154 -7.68 -20.08 12.04
CA PRO A 154 -6.65 -21.09 12.28
C PRO A 154 -5.21 -20.56 12.26
N VAL A 155 -4.92 -19.55 11.43
CA VAL A 155 -3.59 -18.90 11.40
C VAL A 155 -3.22 -18.27 12.75
N PHE A 156 -4.20 -17.72 13.47
CA PHE A 156 -3.97 -17.14 14.81
C PHE A 156 -3.77 -18.22 15.85
N CYS A 157 -4.41 -19.39 15.75
CA CYS A 157 -4.07 -20.54 16.58
C CYS A 157 -2.63 -20.96 16.39
N TRP A 158 -2.16 -21.03 15.14
CA TRP A 158 -0.78 -21.39 14.84
C TRP A 158 0.25 -20.40 15.38
N ILE A 159 0.02 -19.09 15.15
CA ILE A 159 0.85 -18.02 15.71
C ILE A 159 0.87 -18.12 17.24
N SER A 160 -0.31 -18.29 17.86
CA SER A 160 -0.42 -18.33 19.31
C SER A 160 0.23 -19.55 19.93
N ALA A 161 0.06 -20.73 19.32
CA ALA A 161 0.73 -21.94 19.74
C ALA A 161 2.25 -21.75 19.69
N THR A 162 2.76 -21.21 18.58
CA THR A 162 4.19 -20.99 18.38
C THR A 162 4.78 -20.02 19.40
N VAL A 163 4.11 -18.88 19.64
CA VAL A 163 4.56 -17.86 20.59
C VAL A 163 4.51 -18.36 22.02
N LEU A 164 3.36 -18.89 22.44
CA LEU A 164 3.15 -19.31 23.82
C LEU A 164 3.97 -20.55 24.16
N GLU A 165 4.14 -21.50 23.22
CA GLU A 165 4.96 -22.68 23.43
C GLU A 165 6.43 -22.31 23.66
N MET A 166 6.99 -21.38 22.88
CA MET A 166 8.39 -20.98 23.05
C MET A 166 8.60 -20.19 24.35
N MET A 167 7.73 -19.22 24.64
CA MET A 167 7.87 -18.38 25.83
C MET A 167 7.69 -19.16 27.15
N LEU A 168 6.74 -20.09 27.19
CA LEU A 168 6.49 -20.90 28.39
C LEU A 168 7.53 -22.02 28.58
N LYS A 169 8.13 -22.54 27.50
CA LYS A 169 9.23 -23.54 27.62
C LYS A 169 10.55 -22.94 28.07
N GLU A 170 10.89 -21.74 27.62
CA GLU A 170 12.20 -21.13 27.88
C GLU A 170 12.30 -20.48 29.28
N ALA A 171 11.29 -20.64 30.15
CA ALA A 171 11.24 -20.13 31.52
C ALA A 171 11.58 -18.63 31.63
N GLU A 172 11.28 -17.86 30.59
CA GLU A 172 11.47 -16.42 30.59
C GLU A 172 10.40 -15.80 31.49
N LYS A 173 10.82 -15.06 32.51
CA LYS A 173 9.94 -14.30 33.42
C LYS A 173 9.21 -13.13 32.74
N ASP A 174 9.26 -13.06 31.41
CA ASP A 174 8.61 -12.00 30.65
C ASP A 174 7.08 -12.21 30.68
N GLU A 175 6.34 -11.10 30.76
CA GLU A 175 4.88 -11.18 30.74
C GLU A 175 4.41 -11.81 29.42
N VAL A 176 3.60 -12.87 29.55
CA VAL A 176 2.93 -13.50 28.40
C VAL A 176 2.17 -12.43 27.59
N PRO A 177 2.32 -12.38 26.26
CA PRO A 177 1.72 -11.34 25.43
C PRO A 177 0.20 -11.26 25.60
N LYS A 178 -0.28 -10.10 26.05
CA LYS A 178 -1.70 -9.83 26.32
C LYS A 178 -2.40 -9.15 25.14
N THR A 179 -1.63 -8.55 24.24
CA THR A 179 -2.14 -7.79 23.08
C THR A 179 -1.72 -8.41 21.76
N LEU A 180 -2.48 -8.12 20.70
CA LEU A 180 -2.17 -8.59 19.36
C LEU A 180 -0.81 -8.09 18.86
N THR A 181 -0.50 -6.82 19.14
CA THR A 181 0.80 -6.24 18.76
C THR A 181 1.94 -7.02 19.42
N GLN A 182 1.82 -7.34 20.72
CA GLN A 182 2.82 -8.15 21.40
C GLN A 182 2.90 -9.56 20.78
N MET A 183 1.77 -10.23 20.51
CA MET A 183 1.77 -11.55 19.85
C MET A 183 2.54 -11.53 18.53
N TYR A 184 2.29 -10.53 17.68
CA TYR A 184 2.99 -10.41 16.41
C TYR A 184 4.47 -10.03 16.58
N SER A 185 4.79 -9.13 17.51
CA SER A 185 6.18 -8.75 17.80
C SER A 185 6.98 -9.97 18.25
N HIS A 186 6.46 -10.75 19.22
CA HIS A 186 7.10 -11.99 19.65
C HIS A 186 7.19 -12.96 18.49
N PHE A 187 6.10 -13.23 17.77
CA PHE A 187 6.12 -14.14 16.62
C PHE A 187 7.20 -13.77 15.59
N MET A 188 7.35 -12.48 15.25
CA MET A 188 8.40 -12.02 14.35
C MET A 188 9.81 -12.32 14.89
N LEU A 189 10.05 -12.06 16.17
CA LEU A 189 11.32 -12.41 16.82
C LEU A 189 11.58 -13.93 16.77
N ILE A 190 10.55 -14.75 17.04
CA ILE A 190 10.66 -16.22 16.93
C ILE A 190 11.04 -16.62 15.50
N GLN A 191 10.38 -16.08 14.48
CA GLN A 191 10.70 -16.41 13.08
C GLN A 191 12.13 -16.04 12.72
N ILE A 192 12.66 -14.92 13.25
CA ILE A 192 14.05 -14.53 13.05
C ILE A 192 14.99 -15.53 13.73
N ILE A 193 14.72 -15.91 14.98
CA ILE A 193 15.52 -16.91 15.71
C ILE A 193 15.52 -18.24 14.94
N VAL A 194 14.36 -18.72 14.50
CA VAL A 194 14.21 -19.97 13.73
C VAL A 194 14.95 -19.89 12.39
N LYS A 195 14.82 -18.79 11.65
CA LYS A 195 15.56 -18.56 10.40
C LYS A 195 17.07 -18.60 10.64
N ASN A 196 17.55 -17.89 11.66
CA ASN A 196 18.98 -17.82 11.97
C ASN A 196 19.52 -19.21 12.35
N ARG A 197 18.80 -20.00 13.17
CA ARG A 197 19.17 -21.39 13.47
C ARG A 197 19.21 -22.28 12.22
N LYS A 198 18.28 -22.09 11.26
CA LYS A 198 18.18 -22.92 10.06
C LYS A 198 19.28 -22.63 9.03
N TYR A 199 19.64 -21.36 8.84
CA TYR A 199 20.53 -20.94 7.75
C TYR A 199 21.92 -20.48 8.21
N ASN A 200 22.09 -20.03 9.46
CA ASN A 200 23.37 -19.57 10.00
C ASN A 200 23.89 -20.59 11.03
N LYS A 201 24.50 -21.67 10.54
CA LYS A 201 25.02 -22.78 11.36
C LYS A 201 26.26 -22.46 12.25
N ALA A 202 26.64 -21.20 12.45
CA ALA A 202 27.80 -20.85 13.29
C ALA A 202 27.66 -19.44 13.88
N THR A 203 27.25 -19.35 15.15
CA THR A 203 28.09 -18.96 16.30
C THR A 203 27.19 -18.89 17.52
N GLU A 204 27.66 -19.44 18.64
CA GLU A 204 27.08 -19.29 19.98
C GLU A 204 27.21 -17.83 20.48
N THR A 205 26.67 -16.90 19.71
CA THR A 205 26.44 -15.52 20.13
C THR A 205 24.95 -15.43 20.43
N ASN A 206 24.66 -14.99 21.66
CA ASN A 206 23.35 -14.92 22.30
C ASN A 206 22.16 -14.91 21.31
N PRO A 207 21.25 -15.92 21.31
CA PRO A 207 20.13 -16.05 20.36
C PRO A 207 19.19 -14.83 20.26
N LYS A 208 19.33 -13.87 21.19
CA LYS A 208 18.52 -12.66 21.32
C LYS A 208 19.08 -11.43 20.57
N GLU A 209 20.31 -11.46 20.06
CA GLU A 209 20.84 -10.31 19.32
C GLU A 209 20.42 -10.32 17.85
N LEU A 210 19.56 -9.37 17.48
CA LEU A 210 19.15 -9.14 16.09
C LEU A 210 20.34 -8.70 15.25
N SER A 211 20.62 -9.43 14.16
CA SER A 211 21.64 -9.01 13.18
C SER A 211 21.23 -7.70 12.50
N GLN A 212 22.19 -7.00 11.90
CA GLN A 212 21.90 -5.77 11.16
C GLN A 212 20.91 -6.00 10.00
N SER A 213 21.01 -7.15 9.34
CA SER A 213 20.07 -7.58 8.30
C SER A 213 18.65 -7.80 8.84
N ASP A 214 18.53 -8.39 10.05
CA ASP A 214 17.24 -8.58 10.71
C ASP A 214 16.58 -7.23 11.05
N LYS A 215 17.36 -6.28 11.56
CA LYS A 215 16.88 -4.91 11.84
C LYS A 215 16.40 -4.21 10.56
N GLU A 216 17.15 -4.35 9.46
CA GLU A 216 16.77 -3.75 8.17
C GLU A 216 15.49 -4.39 7.61
N MET A 217 15.34 -5.72 7.72
CA MET A 217 14.13 -6.43 7.31
C MET A 217 12.91 -6.01 8.13
N ILE A 218 13.05 -5.91 9.46
CA ILE A 218 11.99 -5.40 10.34
C ILE A 218 11.61 -3.97 9.94
N LEU A 219 12.59 -3.10 9.70
CA LEU A 219 12.35 -1.72 9.26
C LEU A 219 11.60 -1.68 7.92
N LYS A 220 11.97 -2.53 6.95
CA LYS A 220 11.25 -2.66 5.67
C LYS A 220 9.81 -3.13 5.87
N LEU A 221 9.57 -4.12 6.74
CA LEU A 221 8.23 -4.60 7.07
C LEU A 221 7.37 -3.55 7.78
N CYS A 222 7.96 -2.78 8.71
CA CYS A 222 7.30 -1.63 9.32
C CYS A 222 6.93 -0.58 8.27
N ARG A 223 7.85 -0.26 7.35
CA ARG A 223 7.60 0.71 6.26
C ARG A 223 6.43 0.28 5.36
N LEU A 224 6.26 -1.02 5.10
CA LEU A 224 5.17 -1.57 4.28
C LEU A 224 3.78 -1.47 4.93
N LYS A 225 3.67 -1.40 6.26
CA LYS A 225 2.38 -1.41 6.98
C LYS A 225 2.04 -0.14 7.76
N SER A 226 3.01 0.67 8.17
CA SER A 226 2.78 1.75 9.16
C SER A 226 3.17 3.16 8.75
N GLY A 227 3.62 3.40 7.52
CA GLY A 227 4.04 4.74 7.07
C GLY A 227 2.91 5.68 6.64
N LEU A 228 3.19 7.00 6.62
CA LEU A 228 2.29 8.03 6.08
C LEU A 228 1.88 7.75 4.62
N ARG A 229 2.74 7.04 3.88
CA ARG A 229 2.51 6.61 2.49
C ARG A 229 1.25 5.77 2.27
N LYS A 230 0.67 5.15 3.31
CA LYS A 230 -0.65 4.50 3.18
C LYS A 230 -1.78 5.47 2.89
N TYR A 231 -1.59 6.76 3.20
CA TYR A 231 -2.51 7.85 2.89
C TYR A 231 -2.15 8.55 1.57
N ALA A 232 -1.28 7.95 0.75
CA ALA A 232 -0.84 8.54 -0.51
C ALA A 232 -2.04 8.90 -1.40
N CYS A 233 -2.06 10.16 -1.86
CA CYS A 233 -3.01 10.64 -2.86
C CYS A 233 -2.29 11.01 -4.16
N HIS A 234 -3.04 10.91 -5.27
CA HIS A 234 -2.56 11.36 -6.57
C HIS A 234 -2.98 12.82 -6.74
N LEU A 235 -2.03 13.67 -7.11
CA LEU A 235 -2.23 15.10 -7.35
C LEU A 235 -1.82 15.44 -8.78
N THR A 236 -2.49 16.43 -9.36
CA THR A 236 -2.19 17.00 -10.68
C THR A 236 -2.26 18.52 -10.62
N LEU A 237 -1.31 19.18 -11.27
CA LEU A 237 -1.24 20.65 -11.33
C LEU A 237 -2.37 21.19 -12.21
N ASP A 238 -2.98 22.30 -11.79
CA ASP A 238 -4.08 22.95 -12.51
C ASP A 238 -3.56 24.07 -13.43
N PRO A 239 -3.59 23.88 -14.77
CA PRO A 239 -3.23 24.91 -15.73
C PRO A 239 -4.08 26.18 -15.63
N ASN A 240 -5.30 26.11 -15.07
CA ASN A 240 -6.17 27.27 -14.92
C ASN A 240 -5.79 28.17 -13.74
N THR A 241 -4.92 27.69 -12.84
CA THR A 241 -4.40 28.46 -11.71
C THR A 241 -2.99 28.97 -11.97
N ALA A 242 -2.22 28.28 -12.80
CA ALA A 242 -0.81 28.55 -13.04
C ALA A 242 -0.55 29.98 -13.51
N ASN A 243 0.39 30.65 -12.84
CA ASN A 243 0.89 31.94 -13.31
C ASN A 243 1.49 31.83 -14.72
N PRO A 244 1.36 32.87 -15.57
CA PRO A 244 1.91 32.84 -16.92
C PRO A 244 3.42 32.62 -17.05
N HIS A 245 4.22 32.80 -16.00
CA HIS A 245 5.64 32.44 -16.03
C HIS A 245 5.93 30.97 -15.66
N LEU A 246 4.90 30.14 -15.44
CA LEU A 246 5.05 28.74 -15.08
C LEU A 246 4.71 27.81 -16.25
N ILE A 247 5.61 26.89 -16.59
CA ILE A 247 5.34 25.83 -17.56
C ILE A 247 4.97 24.55 -16.80
N LEU A 248 3.83 23.95 -17.18
CA LEU A 248 3.43 22.63 -16.72
C LEU A 248 3.87 21.55 -17.72
N SER A 249 4.44 20.47 -17.22
CA SER A 249 4.97 19.36 -18.02
C SER A 249 4.73 18.01 -17.34
N GLU A 250 5.15 16.93 -17.99
CA GLU A 250 5.02 15.55 -17.48
C GLU A 250 3.57 15.17 -17.13
N GLY A 251 2.63 15.56 -17.98
CA GLY A 251 1.20 15.35 -17.73
C GLY A 251 0.67 16.17 -16.55
N ASN A 252 1.11 17.42 -16.42
CA ASN A 252 0.79 18.34 -15.32
C ASN A 252 1.26 17.82 -13.95
N ARG A 253 2.44 17.21 -13.91
CA ARG A 253 3.05 16.74 -12.65
C ARG A 253 4.32 17.49 -12.29
N LYS A 254 4.91 18.18 -13.25
CA LYS A 254 6.07 19.04 -13.06
C LYS A 254 5.71 20.47 -13.43
N VAL A 255 6.17 21.41 -12.60
CA VAL A 255 6.10 22.85 -12.86
C VAL A 255 7.51 23.42 -12.86
N THR A 256 7.79 24.34 -13.78
CA THR A 256 9.07 25.04 -13.89
C THR A 256 8.82 26.54 -14.09
N LEU A 257 9.53 27.38 -13.34
CA LEU A 257 9.53 28.83 -13.54
C LEU A 257 10.46 29.22 -14.69
N VAL A 258 9.93 29.96 -15.66
CA VAL A 258 10.65 30.44 -16.83
C VAL A 258 10.54 31.97 -16.97
N GLU A 259 11.51 32.57 -17.66
CA GLU A 259 11.48 34.02 -17.93
C GLU A 259 10.38 34.39 -18.93
N GLU A 260 10.14 33.53 -19.92
CA GLU A 260 9.17 33.76 -20.98
C GLU A 260 7.73 33.64 -20.49
N ASN A 261 6.89 34.58 -20.90
CA ASN A 261 5.48 34.57 -20.58
C ASN A 261 4.74 33.54 -21.45
N GLN A 262 4.08 32.59 -20.80
CA GLN A 262 3.30 31.55 -21.43
C GLN A 262 1.90 32.07 -21.81
N HIS A 263 1.44 31.66 -22.99
CA HIS A 263 0.15 32.08 -23.54
C HIS A 263 -1.00 31.27 -22.93
N TYR A 264 -1.28 31.49 -21.65
CA TYR A 264 -2.47 30.94 -21.02
C TYR A 264 -3.70 31.83 -21.23
N GLU A 265 -4.86 31.22 -21.42
CA GLU A 265 -6.14 31.93 -21.43
C GLU A 265 -6.41 32.58 -20.06
N ASP A 266 -7.03 33.77 -20.08
CA ASP A 266 -7.42 34.41 -18.82
C ASP A 266 -8.45 33.55 -18.08
N HIS A 267 -8.28 33.47 -16.76
CA HIS A 267 -9.11 32.66 -15.89
C HIS A 267 -9.22 33.33 -14.51
N PRO A 268 -10.40 33.32 -13.87
CA PRO A 268 -10.59 33.94 -12.55
C PRO A 268 -9.66 33.33 -11.49
N ASP A 269 -9.40 32.03 -11.57
CA ASP A 269 -8.53 31.33 -10.62
C ASP A 269 -7.02 31.46 -10.92
N ARG A 270 -6.64 32.10 -12.04
CA ARG A 270 -5.24 32.25 -12.46
C ARG A 270 -4.51 33.28 -11.61
N PHE A 271 -3.35 32.92 -11.10
CA PHE A 271 -2.46 33.91 -10.47
C PHE A 271 -1.83 34.84 -11.52
N ASP A 272 -1.94 36.15 -11.33
CA ASP A 272 -1.43 37.14 -12.29
C ASP A 272 -0.02 37.64 -11.94
N CYS A 273 0.22 38.04 -10.69
CA CYS A 273 1.46 38.62 -10.20
C CYS A 273 2.30 37.63 -9.39
N CYS A 274 1.65 36.66 -8.74
CA CYS A 274 2.33 35.72 -7.85
C CYS A 274 2.68 34.45 -8.60
N LEU A 275 3.96 34.08 -8.60
CA LEU A 275 4.51 32.90 -9.28
C LEU A 275 4.09 31.61 -8.57
N GLN A 276 2.82 31.23 -8.74
CA GLN A 276 2.18 30.13 -8.03
C GLN A 276 1.29 29.28 -8.93
N VAL A 277 1.05 28.05 -8.50
CA VAL A 277 0.11 27.10 -9.10
C VAL A 277 -0.50 26.23 -8.01
N LEU A 278 -1.76 25.82 -8.18
CA LEU A 278 -2.44 24.86 -7.32
C LEU A 278 -2.63 23.52 -8.01
N CYS A 279 -2.90 22.48 -7.23
CA CYS A 279 -3.40 21.21 -7.74
C CYS A 279 -4.91 21.27 -8.00
N ARG A 280 -5.39 20.41 -8.90
CA ARG A 280 -6.82 20.27 -9.25
C ARG A 280 -7.60 19.59 -8.13
N GLU A 281 -6.98 18.62 -7.45
CA GLU A 281 -7.63 17.80 -6.45
C GLU A 281 -7.89 18.57 -5.17
N VAL A 282 -9.11 18.40 -4.66
CA VAL A 282 -9.58 19.03 -3.43
C VAL A 282 -9.42 18.03 -2.28
N LEU A 283 -8.75 18.44 -1.21
CA LEU A 283 -8.53 17.61 -0.02
C LEU A 283 -9.52 18.01 1.08
N SER A 284 -10.40 17.07 1.48
CA SER A 284 -11.44 17.31 2.49
C SER A 284 -11.85 16.03 3.21
N CYS A 285 -12.19 16.12 4.49
CA CYS A 285 -12.82 15.04 5.26
C CYS A 285 -11.99 13.74 5.37
N GLY A 286 -10.67 13.79 5.12
CA GLY A 286 -9.82 12.61 5.09
C GLY A 286 -8.37 12.86 5.50
N ARG A 287 -7.56 11.81 5.36
CA ARG A 287 -6.10 11.84 5.56
C ARG A 287 -5.41 11.70 4.23
N TYR A 288 -4.42 12.55 4.00
CA TYR A 288 -3.73 12.65 2.73
C TYR A 288 -2.24 12.75 2.95
N TYR A 289 -1.49 12.13 2.06
CA TYR A 289 -0.05 12.22 2.03
C TYR A 289 0.42 12.37 0.58
N TRP A 290 1.36 13.28 0.35
CA TRP A 290 2.02 13.41 -0.94
C TRP A 290 3.48 13.81 -0.75
N GLU A 291 4.31 13.47 -1.72
CA GLU A 291 5.73 13.84 -1.75
C GLU A 291 5.97 14.71 -2.97
N VAL A 292 6.82 15.73 -2.78
CA VAL A 292 7.24 16.62 -3.86
C VAL A 292 8.75 16.65 -3.92
N GLU A 293 9.26 16.53 -5.13
CA GLU A 293 10.68 16.66 -5.45
C GLU A 293 10.91 18.04 -6.04
N ARG A 294 11.84 18.79 -5.45
CA ARG A 294 12.31 20.08 -5.92
C ARG A 294 13.74 19.94 -6.40
N ASP A 295 14.16 20.82 -7.30
CA ASP A 295 15.59 21.03 -7.52
C ASP A 295 16.22 21.75 -6.29
N ASP A 296 17.53 21.96 -6.32
CA ASP A 296 18.30 22.62 -5.24
C ASP A 296 17.95 24.11 -5.05
N THR A 297 16.77 24.55 -5.52
CA THR A 297 16.31 25.92 -5.47
C THR A 297 15.21 26.11 -4.42
N VAL A 298 14.71 27.35 -4.37
CA VAL A 298 13.74 27.80 -3.37
C VAL A 298 12.31 27.53 -3.85
N ALA A 299 11.50 26.90 -2.99
CA ALA A 299 10.09 26.63 -3.27
C ALA A 299 9.21 26.75 -2.00
N ASP A 300 8.04 27.34 -2.15
CA ASP A 300 6.96 27.29 -1.17
C ASP A 300 6.08 26.08 -1.44
N ILE A 301 5.90 25.19 -0.45
CA ILE A 301 5.07 23.98 -0.56
C ILE A 301 3.98 24.04 0.50
N GLY A 302 2.72 24.04 0.11
CA GLY A 302 1.64 24.26 1.07
C GLY A 302 0.26 23.84 0.64
N VAL A 303 -0.72 24.31 1.41
CA VAL A 303 -2.15 24.13 1.17
C VAL A 303 -2.88 25.47 1.31
N VAL A 304 -3.91 25.66 0.51
CA VAL A 304 -4.70 26.90 0.45
C VAL A 304 -6.19 26.62 0.47
N TYR A 305 -6.97 27.51 1.06
CA TYR A 305 -8.40 27.55 0.83
C TYR A 305 -8.73 28.11 -0.56
N LYS A 306 -9.90 27.75 -1.07
CA LYS A 306 -10.41 28.26 -2.36
C LYS A 306 -10.53 29.78 -2.35
N VAL A 307 -10.97 30.35 -1.23
CA VAL A 307 -11.23 31.78 -1.05
C VAL A 307 -9.97 32.67 -1.08
N MET A 308 -8.76 32.09 -1.05
CA MET A 308 -7.52 32.86 -1.17
C MET A 308 -7.50 33.65 -2.48
N LYS A 309 -7.12 34.93 -2.42
CA LYS A 309 -7.11 35.79 -3.60
C LYS A 309 -6.06 35.32 -4.62
N ARG A 310 -6.40 35.43 -5.90
CA ARG A 310 -5.51 35.05 -7.02
C ARG A 310 -4.86 36.24 -7.71
N LYS A 311 -5.47 37.42 -7.59
CA LYS A 311 -5.09 38.62 -8.36
C LYS A 311 -4.38 39.66 -7.51
N GLY A 312 -3.42 40.35 -8.11
CA GLY A 312 -2.65 41.45 -7.54
C GLY A 312 -1.44 41.02 -6.70
N ARG A 313 -0.54 41.97 -6.44
CA ARG A 313 0.72 41.79 -5.70
C ARG A 313 0.58 42.24 -4.24
N LYS A 314 -0.22 41.52 -3.45
CA LYS A 314 -0.43 41.77 -2.01
C LYS A 314 -0.22 40.49 -1.20
N ASN A 315 0.00 40.62 0.10
CA ASN A 315 0.12 39.47 1.01
C ASN A 315 -1.10 38.51 0.92
N ASP A 316 -2.28 39.05 0.59
CA ASP A 316 -3.52 38.30 0.41
C ASP A 316 -3.48 37.23 -0.71
N SER A 317 -2.53 37.32 -1.65
CA SER A 317 -2.43 36.39 -2.79
C SER A 317 -1.23 35.44 -2.75
N TRP A 318 -0.24 35.66 -1.87
CA TRP A 318 0.92 34.77 -1.71
C TRP A 318 0.67 33.69 -0.65
N ILE A 319 0.99 32.44 -0.97
CA ILE A 319 0.84 31.28 -0.09
C ILE A 319 1.63 31.47 1.22
N GLY A 320 1.01 31.19 2.36
CA GLY A 320 1.58 31.38 3.71
C GLY A 320 1.58 32.83 4.22
N SER A 321 1.34 33.83 3.36
CA SER A 321 1.32 35.25 3.74
C SER A 321 -0.06 35.77 4.18
N ASN A 322 -1.07 34.90 4.19
CA ASN A 322 -2.45 35.20 4.56
C ASN A 322 -3.05 34.11 5.46
N LYS A 323 -4.25 34.33 5.98
CA LYS A 323 -4.92 33.41 6.93
C LYS A 323 -5.57 32.21 6.22
N GLU A 324 -5.70 32.28 4.89
CA GLU A 324 -6.29 31.26 4.04
C GLU A 324 -5.28 30.21 3.54
N SER A 325 -4.01 30.29 3.98
CA SER A 325 -2.96 29.41 3.49
C SER A 325 -1.88 29.11 4.52
N TRP A 326 -1.24 27.95 4.34
CA TRP A 326 -0.12 27.45 5.14
C TRP A 326 0.92 26.87 4.19
N CYS A 327 2.19 27.26 4.32
CA CYS A 327 3.28 26.63 3.55
C CYS A 327 4.55 26.41 4.38
N LEU A 328 5.34 25.47 3.90
CA LEU A 328 6.75 25.34 4.23
C LEU A 328 7.57 25.93 3.07
N PHE A 329 8.26 27.01 3.34
CA PHE A 329 9.32 27.52 2.49
C PHE A 329 10.55 26.62 2.62
N CYS A 330 11.05 26.15 1.48
CA CYS A 330 12.17 25.22 1.40
C CYS A 330 13.32 25.87 0.64
N SER A 331 14.52 25.84 1.22
CA SER A 331 15.76 26.31 0.59
C SER A 331 16.88 25.27 0.78
N ASP A 332 18.05 25.55 0.22
CA ASP A 332 19.30 24.84 0.49
C ASP A 332 19.82 25.06 1.92
N SER A 333 19.52 26.22 2.50
CA SER A 333 19.93 26.63 3.84
C SER A 333 19.05 26.12 4.98
N GLY A 334 17.84 25.64 4.68
CA GLY A 334 16.88 25.19 5.69
C GLY A 334 15.42 25.44 5.31
N TYR A 335 14.56 25.37 6.32
CA TYR A 335 13.12 25.47 6.17
C TYR A 335 12.52 26.60 7.01
N GLU A 336 11.43 27.17 6.54
CA GLU A 336 10.64 28.15 7.27
C GLU A 336 9.16 27.87 7.09
N PHE A 337 8.41 27.77 8.19
CA PHE A 337 6.97 27.62 8.15
C PHE A 337 6.28 28.98 8.15
N ASN A 338 5.35 29.18 7.21
CA ASN A 338 4.68 30.45 6.97
C ASN A 338 3.15 30.30 7.03
N HIS A 339 2.52 31.12 7.87
CA HIS A 339 1.06 31.24 7.94
C HIS A 339 0.65 32.62 8.45
N SER A 340 -0.35 33.24 7.83
CA SER A 340 -0.89 34.55 8.23
C SER A 340 0.20 35.64 8.37
N GLY A 341 1.23 35.57 7.52
CA GLY A 341 2.38 36.49 7.55
C GLY A 341 3.37 36.24 8.68
N VAL A 342 3.13 35.26 9.54
CA VAL A 342 4.06 34.82 10.58
C VAL A 342 5.00 33.77 10.01
N ARG A 343 6.30 33.96 10.24
CA ARG A 343 7.37 33.09 9.77
C ARG A 343 8.06 32.41 10.94
N ARG A 344 8.29 31.11 10.85
CA ARG A 344 8.93 30.30 11.90
C ARG A 344 10.04 29.48 11.32
N SER A 345 11.27 29.70 11.77
CA SER A 345 12.40 28.87 11.36
C SER A 345 12.17 27.42 11.81
N VAL A 346 12.43 26.48 10.90
CA VAL A 346 12.26 25.05 11.12
C VAL A 346 13.61 24.36 10.91
N SER A 347 14.06 23.67 11.95
CA SER A 347 15.31 22.90 11.93
C SER A 347 15.06 21.47 11.46
N GLY A 348 15.91 20.96 10.57
CA GLY A 348 15.88 19.57 10.14
C GLY A 348 16.84 19.30 9.00
N PRO A 349 17.00 18.02 8.60
CA PRO A 349 17.86 17.66 7.49
C PRO A 349 17.30 18.23 6.18
N VAL A 350 18.12 19.00 5.45
CA VAL A 350 17.74 19.52 4.14
C VAL A 350 17.67 18.36 3.15
N SER A 351 16.59 18.32 2.38
CA SER A 351 16.38 17.38 1.29
C SER A 351 15.68 18.07 0.12
N ASN A 352 15.92 17.52 -1.06
CA ASN A 352 15.24 17.87 -2.31
C ASN A 352 13.85 17.25 -2.39
N ARG A 353 13.50 16.36 -1.45
CA ARG A 353 12.17 15.76 -1.38
C ARG A 353 11.51 16.07 -0.05
N VAL A 354 10.28 16.59 -0.14
CA VAL A 354 9.46 17.00 1.00
C VAL A 354 8.16 16.21 0.99
N GLY A 355 7.86 15.57 2.11
CA GLY A 355 6.60 14.89 2.34
C GLY A 355 5.63 15.79 3.09
N VAL A 356 4.37 15.83 2.66
CA VAL A 356 3.30 16.59 3.32
C VAL A 356 2.21 15.63 3.75
N TYR A 357 1.82 15.72 5.02
CA TYR A 357 0.72 14.95 5.59
C TYR A 357 -0.37 15.89 6.10
N LEU A 358 -1.60 15.65 5.65
CA LEU A 358 -2.79 16.36 6.09
C LEU A 358 -3.73 15.37 6.78
N ASP A 359 -4.04 15.62 8.05
CA ASP A 359 -5.17 15.03 8.76
C ASP A 359 -6.26 16.09 8.89
N TRP A 360 -7.12 16.18 7.88
CA TRP A 360 -8.15 17.22 7.83
C TRP A 360 -9.12 17.13 9.02
N PRO A 361 -9.64 15.93 9.42
CA PRO A 361 -10.50 15.80 10.60
C PRO A 361 -9.82 16.18 11.92
N ALA A 362 -8.54 15.85 12.09
CA ALA A 362 -7.80 16.18 13.31
C ALA A 362 -7.25 17.62 13.32
N GLY A 363 -7.32 18.33 12.19
CA GLY A 363 -6.79 19.68 12.09
C GLY A 363 -5.26 19.73 12.12
N THR A 364 -4.59 18.76 11.49
CA THR A 364 -3.13 18.64 11.53
C THR A 364 -2.54 18.73 10.13
N LEU A 365 -1.52 19.58 9.96
CA LEU A 365 -0.69 19.67 8.76
C LEU A 365 0.77 19.48 9.16
N SER A 366 1.39 18.41 8.67
CA SER A 366 2.76 18.03 9.01
C SER A 366 3.65 17.96 7.77
N PHE A 367 4.89 18.41 7.94
CA PHE A 367 5.91 18.39 6.89
C PHE A 367 7.08 17.51 7.30
N TYR A 368 7.67 16.84 6.32
CA TYR A 368 8.74 15.87 6.49
C TYR A 368 9.83 16.10 5.45
N SER A 369 11.08 15.99 5.87
CA SER A 369 12.21 15.80 4.96
C SER A 369 12.27 14.33 4.59
N VAL A 370 12.40 14.04 3.30
CA VAL A 370 12.48 12.67 2.78
C VAL A 370 13.90 12.41 2.29
N SER A 371 14.64 11.52 2.94
CA SER A 371 16.00 11.18 2.50
C SER A 371 15.99 10.45 1.14
N SER A 372 17.16 10.36 0.49
CA SER A 372 17.34 9.53 -0.71
C SER A 372 16.97 8.05 -0.50
N SER A 373 17.08 7.54 0.73
CA SER A 373 16.63 6.20 1.13
C SER A 373 15.14 6.10 1.43
N GLY A 374 14.37 7.16 1.19
CA GLY A 374 12.93 7.25 1.47
C GLY A 374 12.59 7.32 2.97
N THR A 375 13.54 7.69 3.82
CA THR A 375 13.31 7.82 5.27
C THR A 375 12.69 9.18 5.56
N LEU A 376 11.58 9.18 6.29
CA LEU A 376 10.87 10.40 6.69
C LEU A 376 11.44 10.93 8.01
N THR A 377 11.92 12.16 7.99
CA THR A 377 12.28 12.93 9.18
C THR A 377 11.26 14.05 9.34
N HIS A 378 10.54 14.05 10.46
CA HIS A 378 9.59 15.12 10.79
C HIS A 378 10.30 16.47 10.86
N LEU A 379 9.71 17.50 10.26
CA LEU A 379 10.22 18.88 10.27
C LEU A 379 9.34 19.77 11.14
N TYR A 380 8.04 19.83 10.83
CA TYR A 380 7.12 20.75 11.48
C TYR A 380 5.69 20.21 11.44
N THR A 381 4.90 20.58 12.45
CA THR A 381 3.45 20.33 12.47
C THR A 381 2.72 21.57 12.91
N GLU A 382 1.75 22.00 12.10
CA GLU A 382 0.77 23.00 12.47
C GLU A 382 -0.53 22.33 12.91
N HIS A 383 -1.13 22.88 13.97
CA HIS A 383 -2.44 22.48 14.46
C HIS A 383 -3.43 23.61 14.21
N THR A 384 -4.43 23.37 13.39
CA THR A 384 -5.42 24.38 13.02
C THR A 384 -6.76 23.73 12.74
N ARG A 385 -7.85 24.47 12.97
CA ARG A 385 -9.19 23.98 12.62
C ARG A 385 -9.48 24.34 11.17
N PHE A 386 -9.38 23.35 10.29
CA PHE A 386 -9.78 23.54 8.90
C PHE A 386 -11.29 23.75 8.79
N THR A 387 -11.70 24.83 8.12
CA THR A 387 -13.12 25.21 7.95
C THR A 387 -13.64 24.89 6.56
N GLU A 388 -12.74 24.73 5.59
CA GLU A 388 -13.05 24.52 4.18
C GLU A 388 -12.12 23.47 3.58
N PRO A 389 -12.47 22.90 2.41
CA PRO A 389 -11.58 22.06 1.64
C PRO A 389 -10.29 22.79 1.23
N LEU A 390 -9.19 22.05 1.16
CA LEU A 390 -7.85 22.57 0.87
C LEU A 390 -7.36 22.13 -0.51
N TYR A 391 -6.59 22.99 -1.15
CA TYR A 391 -5.89 22.73 -2.40
C TYR A 391 -4.39 22.75 -2.13
N PRO A 392 -3.65 21.68 -2.46
CA PRO A 392 -2.18 21.74 -2.48
C PRO A 392 -1.72 22.82 -3.46
N GLY A 393 -0.63 23.52 -3.12
CA GLY A 393 -0.11 24.61 -3.94
C GLY A 393 1.38 24.82 -3.78
N PHE A 394 1.96 25.42 -4.81
CA PHE A 394 3.39 25.64 -4.95
C PHE A 394 3.69 27.09 -5.35
N GLY A 395 4.70 27.70 -4.73
CA GLY A 395 5.18 29.04 -5.04
C GLY A 395 6.68 29.06 -5.34
N PHE A 396 7.10 29.99 -6.20
CA PHE A 396 8.47 30.05 -6.75
C PHE A 396 9.05 31.45 -6.61
N SER A 397 10.34 31.54 -6.26
CA SER A 397 11.05 32.82 -6.12
C SER A 397 12.30 32.95 -7.00
N SER A 398 12.77 31.86 -7.61
CA SER A 398 14.03 31.83 -8.37
C SER A 398 13.81 31.25 -9.77
N ILE A 399 14.33 31.93 -10.80
CA ILE A 399 14.22 31.47 -12.20
C ILE A 399 14.84 30.08 -12.33
N SER A 400 14.25 29.23 -13.18
CA SER A 400 14.62 27.83 -13.39
C SER A 400 14.30 26.89 -12.22
N SER A 401 13.70 27.38 -11.13
CA SER A 401 13.16 26.53 -10.07
C SER A 401 12.07 25.59 -10.61
N SER A 402 12.08 24.36 -10.12
CA SER A 402 11.11 23.34 -10.49
C SER A 402 10.66 22.48 -9.32
N VAL A 403 9.39 22.07 -9.38
CA VAL A 403 8.78 21.12 -8.44
C VAL A 403 8.07 20.04 -9.25
N THR A 404 8.25 18.79 -8.83
CA THR A 404 7.67 17.59 -9.43
C THR A 404 6.90 16.81 -8.36
N LEU A 405 5.64 16.46 -8.68
CA LEU A 405 4.80 15.61 -7.83
C LEU A 405 5.22 14.15 -7.96
N ASP A 406 5.71 13.55 -6.88
CA ASP A 406 6.27 12.20 -6.89
C ASP A 406 5.18 11.11 -7.02
N ASN A 407 5.57 9.94 -7.54
CA ASN A 407 4.74 8.76 -7.67
C ASN A 407 4.94 7.82 -6.48
N ILE A 408 4.11 7.98 -5.46
CA ILE A 408 4.13 7.05 -4.33
C ILE A 408 3.36 5.79 -4.73
N GLN A 409 4.08 4.73 -5.12
CA GLN A 409 3.48 3.42 -5.35
C GLN A 409 2.92 2.87 -4.03
N ARG A 410 1.64 2.46 -4.07
CA ARG A 410 0.94 1.82 -2.94
C ARG A 410 1.33 0.37 -2.75
#